data_AF-A0A842MTT4-F1
#
_entry.id   AF-A0A842MTT4-F1
#
_cell.length_a   1.000
_cell.length_b   1.000
_cell.length_c   1.000
_cell.angle_alpha   90.00
_cell.angle_beta   90.00
_cell.angle_gamma   90.00
#
_symmetry.space_group_name_H-M   'P 1'
#
loop_
_entity.id
_entity.type
_entity.pdbx_description
1 polymer ?
#
loop_
_entity_poly.entity_id
_entity_poly.type
_entity_poly.pdbx_seq_one_letter_code
_entity_poly.pdbx_strand_id
1 'polypeptide(L)'
;MVEKYQPSLRSFIKLSKRYSVIPVSTIIKAANDPVLSLSAIEEPVFAFERDGTSIFGTADEVQVFGKRRQRTPFEIISKLLREQAPSPTPFSGGLVGYLGYDSARPMLDMEWKRPDPMALPNSILLRVDKF
;
A
#
# COMPACT_ATOMS: atom_id res chain seq x y z
N MET A 1 -1.55 6.35 21.15
CA MET A 1 -1.43 4.93 21.56
C MET A 1 -2.07 4.09 20.48
N VAL A 2 -1.31 3.23 19.82
CA VAL A 2 -1.87 2.27 18.85
C VAL A 2 -2.57 1.17 19.66
N GLU A 3 -3.89 1.07 19.56
CA GLU A 3 -4.63 -0.05 20.18
C GLU A 3 -4.11 -1.38 19.63
N LYS A 4 -3.95 -2.38 20.51
CA LYS A 4 -3.55 -3.74 20.11
C LYS A 4 -4.60 -4.32 19.15
N TYR A 5 -4.26 -4.46 17.87
CA TYR A 5 -5.11 -5.15 16.90
C TYR A 5 -4.65 -6.59 16.66
N GLN A 6 -5.00 -7.46 17.60
CA GLN A 6 -4.80 -8.89 17.46
C GLN A 6 -6.17 -9.56 17.44
N PRO A 7 -6.82 -9.71 16.27
CA PRO A 7 -8.12 -10.35 16.23
C PRO A 7 -7.99 -11.78 16.75
N SER A 8 -8.83 -12.15 17.74
CA SER A 8 -8.98 -13.55 18.13
C SER A 8 -9.39 -14.40 16.92
N LEU A 9 -9.15 -15.71 16.93
CA LEU A 9 -9.61 -16.62 15.87
C LEU A 9 -11.11 -16.43 15.56
N ARG A 10 -11.93 -16.29 16.61
CA ARG A 10 -13.37 -16.03 16.47
C ARG A 10 -13.66 -14.70 15.76
N SER A 11 -12.91 -13.65 16.10
CA SER A 11 -13.02 -12.33 15.47
C SER A 11 -12.58 -12.37 14.01
N PHE A 12 -11.48 -13.05 13.72
CA PHE A 12 -10.97 -13.25 12.36
C PHE A 12 -12.00 -13.97 11.47
N ILE A 13 -12.56 -15.09 11.95
CA ILE A 13 -13.61 -15.84 11.24
C ILE A 13 -14.86 -14.97 11.00
N LYS A 14 -15.20 -14.06 11.92
CA LYS A 14 -16.32 -13.14 11.73
C LYS A 14 -16.03 -12.10 10.64
N LEU A 15 -14.81 -11.55 10.62
CA LEU A 15 -14.37 -10.57 9.63
C LEU A 15 -14.24 -11.18 8.23
N SER A 16 -13.75 -12.42 8.11
CA SER A 16 -13.56 -13.10 6.82
C SER A 16 -14.84 -13.41 6.06
N LYS A 17 -15.98 -13.37 6.73
CA LYS A 17 -17.30 -13.46 6.06
C LYS A 17 -17.68 -12.19 5.30
N ARG A 18 -16.99 -11.07 5.53
CA ARG A 18 -17.34 -9.74 5.02
C ARG A 18 -16.20 -9.07 4.25
N TYR A 19 -14.96 -9.33 4.66
CA TYR A 19 -13.77 -8.67 4.13
C TYR A 19 -12.82 -9.72 3.57
N SER A 20 -12.18 -9.38 2.45
CA SER A 20 -11.18 -10.22 1.79
C SER A 20 -9.77 -9.94 2.34
N VAL A 21 -9.57 -8.78 2.94
CA VAL A 21 -8.30 -8.38 3.57
C VAL A 21 -8.56 -8.06 5.05
N ILE A 22 -7.89 -8.80 5.94
CA ILE A 22 -8.03 -8.66 7.40
C ILE A 22 -6.64 -8.46 7.98
N PRO A 23 -6.36 -7.29 8.59
CA PRO A 23 -5.06 -7.07 9.19
C PRO A 23 -4.88 -7.98 10.42
N VAL A 24 -3.68 -8.52 10.57
CA VAL A 24 -3.25 -9.23 11.78
C VAL A 24 -1.91 -8.66 12.15
N SER A 25 -1.79 -8.09 13.35
CA SER A 25 -0.54 -7.48 13.80
C SER A 25 -0.05 -8.09 15.10
N THR A 26 1.22 -7.84 15.39
CA THR A 26 1.80 -8.11 16.70
C THR A 26 2.75 -7.00 17.07
N ILE A 27 2.93 -6.78 18.37
CA ILE A 27 3.86 -5.78 18.89
C ILE A 27 5.13 -6.51 19.27
N ILE A 28 6.22 -6.17 18.60
CA ILE A 28 7.56 -6.65 18.91
C ILE A 28 8.36 -5.52 19.58
N LYS A 29 9.36 -5.89 20.37
CA LYS A 29 10.39 -4.94 20.80
C LYS A 29 11.36 -4.77 19.63
N ALA A 30 11.51 -3.53 19.16
CA ALA A 30 12.46 -3.17 18.10
C ALA A 30 13.49 -2.17 18.64
N ALA A 31 14.56 -1.95 17.87
CA ALA A 31 15.50 -0.87 18.14
C ALA A 31 14.76 0.48 18.05
N ASN A 32 15.20 1.47 18.83
CA ASN A 32 14.64 2.83 18.75
C ASN A 32 15.07 3.59 17.47
N ASP A 33 15.86 2.95 16.61
CA ASP A 33 16.36 3.51 15.36
C ASP A 33 15.62 2.86 14.18
N PRO A 34 14.84 3.65 13.40
CA PRO A 34 14.15 3.17 12.21
C PRO A 34 15.06 2.58 11.13
N VAL A 35 16.29 3.11 10.97
CA VAL A 35 17.24 2.63 9.97
C VAL A 35 17.76 1.25 10.36
N LEU A 36 18.02 1.03 11.65
CA LEU A 36 18.39 -0.30 12.16
C LEU A 36 17.22 -1.29 12.08
N SER A 37 15.99 -0.81 12.24
CA SER A 37 14.81 -1.66 12.08
C SER A 37 14.58 -2.03 10.62
N LEU A 38 14.83 -1.10 9.69
CA LEU A 38 14.77 -1.32 8.25
C LEU A 38 15.81 -2.33 7.78
N SER A 39 17.04 -2.28 8.31
CA SER A 39 18.11 -3.22 7.93
C SER A 39 17.88 -4.65 8.42
N ALA A 40 16.96 -4.84 9.38
CA ALA A 40 16.54 -6.16 9.85
C ALA A 40 15.47 -6.81 8.95
N ILE A 41 14.89 -6.07 8.01
CA ILE A 41 13.90 -6.58 7.06
C ILE A 41 14.62 -7.13 5.83
N GLU A 42 14.20 -8.32 5.40
CA GLU A 42 14.64 -8.93 4.16
C GLU A 42 14.04 -8.16 2.98
N GLU A 43 14.89 -7.52 2.17
CA GLU A 43 14.51 -6.78 0.95
C GLU A 43 13.46 -5.68 1.16
N PRO A 44 13.76 -4.63 1.95
CA PRO A 44 12.82 -3.54 2.14
C PRO A 44 12.61 -2.78 0.82
N VAL A 45 11.35 -2.61 0.42
CA VAL A 45 11.01 -1.93 -0.85
C VAL A 45 10.47 -0.51 -0.64
N PHE A 46 10.07 -0.16 0.58
CA PHE A 46 9.65 1.20 0.92
C PHE A 46 9.92 1.53 2.39
N ALA A 47 10.05 2.84 2.66
CA ALA A 47 10.04 3.41 4.00
C ALA A 47 9.35 4.77 3.96
N PHE A 48 8.46 5.00 4.91
CA PHE A 48 7.79 6.28 5.16
C PHE A 48 8.06 6.71 6.59
N GLU A 49 8.35 7.98 6.78
CA GLU A 49 8.50 8.57 8.10
C GLU A 49 7.58 9.78 8.23
N ARG A 50 6.85 9.86 9.33
CA ARG A 50 6.00 11.00 9.66
C ARG A 50 5.87 11.13 11.17
N ASP A 51 6.12 12.32 11.69
CA ASP A 51 5.88 12.68 13.10
C ASP A 51 6.51 11.66 14.09
N GLY A 52 7.72 11.17 13.78
CA GLY A 52 8.44 10.16 14.58
C GLY A 52 7.91 8.73 14.45
N THR A 53 6.93 8.48 13.57
CA THR A 53 6.45 7.14 13.21
C THR A 53 7.06 6.71 11.89
N SER A 54 7.70 5.55 11.87
CA SER A 54 8.23 4.93 10.65
C SER A 54 7.37 3.73 10.23
N ILE A 55 7.14 3.59 8.94
CA ILE A 55 6.47 2.46 8.31
C ILE A 55 7.37 2.00 7.17
N PHE A 56 7.81 0.75 7.22
CA PHE A 56 8.62 0.13 6.18
C PHE A 56 8.09 -1.25 5.91
N GLY A 57 8.39 -1.84 4.77
CA GLY A 57 7.89 -3.17 4.48
C GLY A 57 8.37 -3.76 3.17
N THR A 58 7.87 -4.95 2.93
CA THR A 58 8.12 -5.75 1.73
C THR A 58 6.91 -5.67 0.80
N ALA A 59 7.08 -6.03 -0.47
CA ALA A 59 5.98 -6.13 -1.41
C ALA A 59 6.04 -7.45 -2.15
N ASP A 60 4.89 -8.12 -2.22
CA ASP A 60 4.75 -9.41 -2.91
C ASP A 60 4.44 -9.22 -4.41
N GLU A 61 3.89 -8.06 -4.79
CA GLU A 61 3.47 -7.79 -6.16
C GLU A 61 3.71 -6.32 -6.54
N VAL A 62 4.17 -6.09 -7.77
CA VAL A 62 4.36 -4.75 -8.35
C VAL A 62 3.43 -4.56 -9.53
N GLN A 63 2.54 -3.57 -9.44
CA GLN A 63 1.58 -3.22 -10.48
C GLN A 63 2.02 -1.94 -11.19
N VAL A 64 2.37 -2.05 -12.46
CA VAL A 64 2.83 -0.93 -13.30
C VAL A 64 1.71 -0.48 -14.25
N PHE A 65 1.41 0.81 -14.27
CA PHE A 65 0.36 1.39 -15.10
C PHE A 65 0.98 2.34 -16.13
N GLY A 66 0.77 2.04 -17.41
CA GLY A 66 1.25 2.84 -18.54
C GLY A 66 0.13 3.44 -19.37
N LYS A 67 0.49 4.17 -20.42
CA LYS A 67 -0.40 5.00 -21.26
C LYS A 67 -1.53 4.26 -21.99
N ARG A 68 -1.44 2.93 -22.11
CA ARG A 68 -2.35 2.11 -22.96
C ARG A 68 -3.10 1.01 -22.20
N ARG A 69 -3.04 0.97 -20.86
CA ARG A 69 -3.74 -0.08 -20.10
C ARG A 69 -5.22 0.26 -19.95
N GLN A 70 -6.09 -0.75 -20.14
CA GLN A 70 -7.54 -0.65 -19.94
C GLN A 70 -7.93 -0.43 -18.48
N ARG A 71 -7.13 -0.94 -17.52
CA ARG A 71 -7.38 -0.75 -16.09
C ARG A 71 -6.59 0.44 -15.55
N THR A 72 -7.29 1.32 -14.84
CA THR A 72 -6.69 2.47 -14.17
C THR A 72 -6.17 2.10 -12.77
N PRO A 73 -5.14 2.78 -12.23
CA PRO A 73 -4.72 2.59 -10.84
C PRO A 73 -5.87 2.84 -9.85
N PHE A 74 -6.80 3.74 -10.19
CA PHE A 74 -7.95 4.08 -9.37
C PHE A 74 -8.96 2.94 -9.22
N GLU A 75 -9.15 2.10 -10.24
CA GLU A 75 -10.01 0.91 -10.12
C GLU A 75 -9.45 -0.07 -9.08
N ILE A 76 -8.13 -0.24 -9.04
CA ILE A 76 -7.47 -1.16 -8.13
C ILE A 76 -7.49 -0.63 -6.70
N ILE A 77 -7.20 0.66 -6.52
CA ILE A 77 -7.35 1.35 -5.24
C ILE A 77 -8.80 1.23 -4.75
N SER A 78 -9.78 1.50 -5.62
CA SER A 78 -11.21 1.45 -5.26
C SER A 78 -11.66 0.06 -4.86
N LYS A 79 -11.16 -0.98 -5.54
CA LYS A 79 -11.43 -2.38 -5.18
C LYS A 79 -10.87 -2.70 -3.80
N LEU A 80 -9.61 -2.37 -3.55
CA LEU A 80 -8.95 -2.66 -2.27
C LEU A 80 -9.69 -1.98 -1.10
N LEU A 81 -10.03 -0.70 -1.23
CA LEU A 81 -10.72 0.07 -0.18
C LEU A 81 -12.07 -0.55 0.22
N ARG A 82 -12.75 -1.26 -0.70
CA ARG A 82 -14.03 -1.94 -0.41
C ARG A 82 -13.83 -3.29 0.30
N GLU A 83 -12.69 -3.93 0.06
CA GLU A 83 -12.42 -5.30 0.51
C GLU A 83 -11.68 -5.35 1.85
N GLN A 84 -11.16 -4.21 2.33
CA GLN A 84 -10.34 -4.11 3.53
C GLN A 84 -11.17 -3.95 4.81
N ALA A 85 -10.86 -4.77 5.82
CA ALA A 85 -11.42 -4.62 7.16
C ALA A 85 -10.85 -3.37 7.86
N PRO A 86 -11.62 -2.74 8.78
CA PRO A 86 -11.12 -1.63 9.58
C PRO A 86 -9.85 -2.00 10.36
N SER A 87 -8.89 -1.06 10.41
CA SER A 87 -7.67 -1.17 11.21
C SER A 87 -7.56 0.02 12.18
N PRO A 88 -7.02 -0.18 13.41
CA PRO A 88 -6.69 0.92 14.32
C PRO A 88 -5.32 1.54 14.03
N THR A 89 -4.53 0.97 13.11
CA THR A 89 -3.29 1.59 12.63
C THR A 89 -3.56 2.46 11.39
N PRO A 90 -2.84 3.58 11.22
CA PRO A 90 -2.95 4.42 10.01
C PRO A 90 -2.64 3.67 8.71
N PHE A 91 -1.80 2.63 8.79
CA PHE A 91 -1.49 1.71 7.70
C PHE A 91 -1.48 0.28 8.22
N SER A 92 -2.14 -0.64 7.51
CA SER A 92 -2.28 -2.03 7.93
C SER A 92 -2.07 -3.01 6.77
N GLY A 93 -1.24 -2.60 5.80
CA GLY A 93 -1.16 -3.21 4.48
C GLY A 93 -2.10 -2.54 3.47
N GLY A 94 -1.84 -2.80 2.19
CA GLY A 94 -2.55 -2.21 1.07
C GLY A 94 -1.66 -1.93 -0.13
N LEU A 95 -1.82 -0.75 -0.74
CA LEU A 95 -1.01 -0.32 -1.88
C LEU A 95 -0.07 0.82 -1.48
N VAL A 96 1.21 0.66 -1.81
CA VAL A 96 2.25 1.67 -1.61
C VAL A 96 2.89 2.01 -2.94
N GLY A 97 3.13 3.27 -3.25
CA GLY A 97 3.83 3.63 -4.48
C GLY A 97 3.52 5.06 -4.90
N TYR A 98 3.44 5.30 -6.20
CA TYR A 98 3.17 6.62 -6.73
C TYR A 98 2.06 6.62 -7.79
N LEU A 99 1.30 7.71 -7.77
CA LEU A 99 0.47 8.15 -8.89
C LEU A 99 1.18 9.33 -9.54
N GLY A 100 1.75 9.09 -10.72
CA GLY A 100 2.35 10.14 -11.52
C GLY A 100 1.29 11.10 -12.03
N TYR A 101 1.70 12.32 -12.33
CA TYR A 101 0.80 13.39 -12.77
C TYR A 101 -0.15 12.97 -13.90
N ASP A 102 0.38 12.20 -14.87
CA ASP A 102 -0.38 11.78 -16.04
C ASP A 102 -1.42 10.67 -15.77
N SER A 103 -1.44 10.11 -14.55
CA SER A 103 -2.46 9.14 -14.14
C SER A 103 -3.86 9.72 -14.15
N ALA A 104 -3.99 11.04 -13.93
CA ALA A 104 -5.26 11.75 -13.91
C ALA A 104 -5.81 12.05 -15.32
N ARG A 105 -4.98 12.01 -16.37
CA ARG A 105 -5.41 12.42 -17.73
C ARG A 105 -6.66 11.70 -18.25
N PRO A 106 -6.82 10.37 -18.08
CA PRO A 106 -8.03 9.68 -18.50
C PRO A 106 -9.29 10.17 -17.78
N MET A 107 -9.16 10.67 -16.54
CA MET A 107 -10.27 11.21 -15.76
C MET A 107 -10.66 12.64 -16.18
N LEU A 108 -9.73 13.34 -16.83
CA LEU A 108 -9.86 14.74 -17.25
C LEU A 108 -10.11 14.89 -18.76
N ASP A 109 -10.30 13.78 -19.48
CA ASP A 109 -10.44 13.75 -20.94
C ASP A 109 -9.30 14.49 -21.68
N MET A 110 -8.06 14.32 -21.17
CA MET A 110 -6.88 15.01 -21.71
C MET A 110 -6.12 14.16 -22.73
N GLU A 111 -5.86 14.74 -23.89
CA GLU A 111 -5.06 14.13 -24.95
C GLU A 111 -3.55 14.08 -24.65
N TRP A 112 -2.87 13.09 -25.23
CA TRP A 112 -1.41 12.96 -25.21
C TRP A 112 -0.75 13.77 -26.33
N LYS A 113 -0.36 15.02 -26.05
CA LYS A 113 0.15 15.95 -27.09
C LYS A 113 1.65 15.88 -27.37
N ARG A 114 2.48 15.36 -26.46
CA ARG A 114 3.95 15.26 -26.62
C ARG A 114 4.47 13.91 -26.16
N PRO A 115 5.53 13.36 -26.79
CA PRO A 115 6.26 12.23 -26.21
C PRO A 115 6.81 12.65 -24.84
N ASP A 116 6.60 11.79 -23.85
CA ASP A 116 7.06 12.03 -22.48
C ASP A 116 8.58 11.83 -22.45
N PRO A 117 9.36 12.87 -22.10
CA PRO A 117 10.82 12.79 -22.10
C PRO A 117 11.36 11.81 -21.05
N MET A 118 10.60 11.55 -19.98
CA MET A 118 11.03 10.67 -18.90
C MET A 118 10.63 9.21 -19.15
N ALA A 119 9.66 8.97 -20.03
CA ALA A 119 9.12 7.66 -20.36
C ALA A 119 8.79 6.79 -19.13
N LEU A 120 8.41 7.43 -18.02
CA LEU A 120 8.10 6.73 -16.77
C LEU A 120 6.72 6.10 -16.87
N PRO A 121 6.46 5.04 -16.08
CA PRO A 121 5.10 4.60 -15.85
C PRO A 121 4.25 5.75 -15.28
N ASN A 122 2.97 5.78 -15.65
CA ASN A 122 2.04 6.73 -15.06
C ASN A 122 1.87 6.43 -13.57
N SER A 123 1.89 5.16 -13.17
CA SER A 123 1.86 4.78 -11.76
C SER A 123 2.60 3.48 -11.53
N ILE A 124 3.13 3.31 -10.32
CA ILE A 124 3.57 2.03 -9.79
C ILE A 124 2.94 1.87 -8.42
N LEU A 125 2.25 0.75 -8.21
CA LEU A 125 1.65 0.38 -6.92
C LEU A 125 2.19 -0.98 -6.49
N LEU A 126 2.82 -1.01 -5.33
CA LEU A 126 3.31 -2.17 -4.62
C LEU A 126 2.19 -2.72 -3.75
N ARG A 127 1.90 -4.01 -3.84
CA ARG A 127 1.01 -4.68 -2.90
C ARG A 127 1.79 -5.09 -1.67
N VAL A 128 1.36 -4.57 -0.52
CA VAL A 128 2.03 -4.72 0.76
C VAL A 128 1.11 -5.48 1.70
N ASP A 129 1.41 -6.75 1.88
CA ASP A 129 0.68 -7.62 2.80
C ASP A 129 1.53 -7.91 4.07
N LYS A 130 2.82 -7.51 4.09
CA LYS A 130 3.78 -7.65 5.22
C LYS A 130 4.66 -6.40 5.37
N PHE A 131 4.67 -5.83 6.58
CA PHE A 131 5.38 -4.59 6.93
C PHE A 131 5.67 -4.56 8.44
#